data_AF-Q6ME64-F1
#
_entry.id   AF-Q6ME64-F1
#
_cell.length_a   1.000
_cell.length_b   1.000
_cell.length_c   1.000
_cell.angle_alpha   90.00
_cell.angle_beta   90.00
_cell.angle_gamma   90.00
#
_symmetry.space_group_name_H-M   'P 1'
#
loop_
_entity.id
_entity.type
_entity.pdbx_description
1 polymer ?
#
loop_
_entity_poly.entity_id
_entity_poly.type
_entity_poly.pdbx_seq_one_letter_code
_entity_poly.pdbx_strand_id
1 'polypeptide(L)'
;MPSKLQRHEWLIVSILITTLILLTGMAFFSKKRVLPIPRTEHLLTTELVDVTVQGAAEHIGIFELRKGARIKDLWKLCKPTFDADLSSFKPNQLLRDGQVIKIPLKEYLTVYIRGAVQQEVVLRVLKGTQLKDLKDMIVLQKDADIKILNAKRRLKDQEVIHIRSKKISKNAQKILDKKIEPKVE
;
A
#
# COMPACT_ATOMS: atom_id res chain seq x y z
N MET A 1 -58.68 -73.29 -28.45
CA MET A 1 -59.23 -74.17 -27.39
C MET A 1 -58.61 -73.76 -26.07
N PRO A 2 -59.39 -73.30 -25.07
CA PRO A 2 -58.83 -72.93 -23.78
C PRO A 2 -58.44 -74.18 -22.99
N SER A 3 -57.15 -74.38 -22.78
CA SER A 3 -56.61 -75.42 -21.90
C SER A 3 -57.11 -75.17 -20.47
N LYS A 4 -57.92 -76.10 -19.96
CA LYS A 4 -58.52 -76.05 -18.63
C LYS A 4 -57.45 -76.41 -17.59
N LEU A 5 -56.72 -75.40 -17.11
CA LEU A 5 -55.71 -75.57 -16.05
C LEU A 5 -56.35 -76.20 -14.80
N GLN A 6 -55.63 -77.13 -14.18
CA GLN A 6 -56.10 -77.81 -12.99
C GLN A 6 -56.17 -76.82 -11.82
N ARG A 7 -57.11 -77.03 -10.89
CA ARG A 7 -57.41 -76.06 -9.81
C ARG A 7 -56.16 -75.67 -8.99
N HIS A 8 -55.18 -76.56 -8.85
CA HIS A 8 -53.95 -76.29 -8.13
C HIS A 8 -52.99 -75.37 -8.90
N GLU A 9 -52.98 -75.42 -10.25
CA GLU A 9 -52.15 -74.53 -11.08
C GLU A 9 -52.59 -73.07 -10.92
N TRP A 10 -53.90 -72.83 -10.85
CA TRP A 10 -54.46 -71.51 -10.56
C TRP A 10 -54.06 -70.97 -9.18
N LEU A 11 -53.94 -71.86 -8.19
CA LEU A 11 -53.52 -71.49 -6.83
C LEU A 11 -52.05 -71.04 -6.83
N ILE A 12 -51.18 -71.76 -7.55
CA ILE A 12 -49.77 -71.40 -7.72
C ILE A 12 -49.62 -70.02 -8.39
N VAL A 13 -50.38 -69.78 -9.48
CA VAL A 13 -50.34 -68.49 -10.19
C VAL A 13 -50.81 -67.33 -9.28
N SER A 14 -51.86 -67.55 -8.50
CA SER A 14 -52.35 -66.57 -7.51
C SER A 14 -51.29 -66.22 -6.45
N ILE A 15 -50.61 -67.23 -5.89
CA ILE A 15 -49.53 -67.02 -4.91
C ILE A 15 -48.36 -66.25 -5.54
N LEU A 16 -48.01 -66.57 -6.79
CA LEU A 16 -46.90 -65.91 -7.48
C LEU A 16 -47.22 -64.43 -7.74
N ILE A 17 -48.45 -64.11 -8.18
CA ILE A 17 -48.87 -62.72 -8.42
C ILE A 17 -48.89 -61.93 -7.10
N THR A 18 -49.45 -62.51 -6.03
CA THR A 18 -49.54 -61.83 -4.73
C THR A 18 -48.17 -61.58 -4.10
N THR A 19 -47.24 -62.53 -4.19
CA THR A 19 -45.85 -62.33 -3.72
C THR A 19 -45.12 -61.24 -4.50
N LEU A 20 -45.34 -61.17 -5.82
CA LEU A 20 -44.70 -60.15 -6.67
C LEU A 20 -45.24 -58.74 -6.38
N ILE A 21 -46.54 -58.60 -6.12
CA ILE A 21 -47.16 -57.33 -5.69
C ILE A 21 -46.61 -56.92 -4.32
N LEU A 22 -46.49 -57.86 -3.38
CA LEU A 22 -45.98 -57.60 -2.03
C LEU A 22 -44.53 -57.07 -2.06
N LEU A 23 -43.66 -57.72 -2.84
CA LEU A 23 -42.26 -57.30 -3.02
C LEU A 23 -42.16 -55.90 -3.64
N THR A 24 -42.99 -55.62 -4.64
CA THR A 24 -43.02 -54.32 -5.31
C THR A 24 -43.47 -53.21 -4.35
N GLY A 25 -44.50 -53.48 -3.53
CA GLY A 25 -44.93 -52.57 -2.48
C GLY A 25 -43.83 -52.30 -1.44
N MET A 26 -43.18 -53.36 -0.96
CA MET A 26 -42.12 -53.25 0.05
C MET A 26 -40.91 -52.44 -0.44
N ALA A 27 -40.52 -52.60 -1.70
CA ALA A 27 -39.48 -51.80 -2.34
C ALA A 27 -39.87 -50.30 -2.43
N PHE A 28 -41.15 -50.01 -2.71
CA PHE A 28 -41.65 -48.64 -2.81
C PHE A 28 -41.69 -47.94 -1.44
N PHE A 29 -42.11 -48.65 -0.39
CA PHE A 29 -42.08 -48.11 0.98
C PHE A 29 -40.65 -47.91 1.52
N SER A 30 -39.71 -48.74 1.11
CA SER A 30 -38.30 -48.63 1.53
C SER A 30 -37.58 -47.41 0.93
N LYS A 31 -38.08 -46.86 -0.18
CA LYS A 31 -37.45 -45.73 -0.89
C LYS A 31 -37.67 -44.35 -0.24
N LYS A 32 -38.41 -44.25 0.87
CA LYS A 32 -38.67 -43.00 1.60
C LYS A 32 -37.63 -42.63 2.66
N ARG A 33 -36.42 -43.22 2.64
CA ARG A 33 -35.29 -42.67 3.40
C ARG A 33 -34.73 -41.49 2.63
N VAL A 34 -35.38 -40.33 2.78
CA VAL A 34 -34.82 -39.03 2.42
C VAL A 34 -33.48 -38.93 3.13
N LEU A 35 -32.39 -39.09 2.38
CA LEU A 35 -31.07 -38.80 2.91
C LEU A 35 -31.12 -37.34 3.37
N PRO A 36 -30.75 -37.04 4.63
CA PRO A 36 -30.61 -35.65 5.03
C PRO A 36 -29.65 -35.00 4.04
N ILE A 37 -30.13 -33.96 3.35
CA ILE A 37 -29.25 -33.13 2.52
C ILE A 37 -28.11 -32.75 3.45
N PRO A 38 -26.85 -33.15 3.17
CA PRO A 38 -25.74 -32.72 3.99
C PRO A 38 -25.76 -31.20 3.91
N ARG A 39 -26.20 -30.55 4.99
CA ARG A 39 -25.98 -29.13 5.19
C ARG A 39 -24.47 -29.03 5.33
N THR A 40 -23.77 -28.82 4.23
CA THR A 40 -22.45 -28.23 4.28
C THR A 40 -22.68 -26.92 5.00
N GLU A 41 -22.38 -26.90 6.30
CA GLU A 41 -22.16 -25.66 6.99
C GLU A 41 -21.06 -24.99 6.19
N HIS A 42 -21.45 -24.04 5.33
CA HIS A 42 -20.54 -23.06 4.82
C HIS A 42 -20.13 -22.28 6.07
N LEU A 43 -19.18 -22.83 6.81
CA LEU A 43 -18.38 -22.12 7.76
C LEU A 43 -17.90 -20.92 6.97
N LEU A 44 -18.55 -19.79 7.23
CA LEU A 44 -18.07 -18.46 6.89
C LEU A 44 -16.84 -18.26 7.76
N THR A 45 -15.82 -19.10 7.58
CA THR A 45 -14.48 -18.84 8.04
C THR A 45 -14.16 -17.56 7.33
N THR A 46 -14.23 -16.45 8.06
CA THR A 46 -13.73 -15.18 7.59
C THR A 46 -12.29 -15.46 7.23
N GLU A 47 -12.02 -15.67 5.94
CA GLU A 47 -10.70 -16.02 5.47
C GLU A 47 -9.82 -14.83 5.87
N LEU A 48 -9.02 -15.04 6.92
CA LEU A 48 -8.02 -14.08 7.34
C LEU A 48 -6.76 -14.34 6.53
N VAL A 49 -5.94 -13.31 6.44
CA VAL A 49 -4.74 -13.24 5.62
C VAL A 49 -3.66 -12.67 6.51
N ASP A 50 -2.57 -13.40 6.66
CA ASP A 50 -1.46 -13.02 7.51
C ASP A 50 -0.43 -12.24 6.69
N VAL A 51 -0.10 -11.03 7.14
CA VAL A 51 0.83 -10.14 6.44
C VAL A 51 1.93 -9.72 7.42
N THR A 52 3.19 -9.98 7.05
CA THR A 52 4.33 -9.57 7.86
C THR A 52 4.81 -8.19 7.42
N VAL A 53 4.78 -7.22 8.32
CA VAL A 53 5.29 -5.86 8.08
C VAL A 53 6.67 -5.72 8.71
N GLN A 54 7.60 -5.11 7.97
CA GLN A 54 8.96 -4.80 8.39
C GLN A 54 9.35 -3.37 7.98
N GLY A 55 10.29 -2.74 8.69
CA GLY A 55 10.88 -1.46 8.28
C GLY A 55 10.28 -0.23 8.97
N ALA A 56 10.08 0.86 8.23
CA ALA A 56 9.72 2.19 8.74
C ALA A 56 8.23 2.32 9.13
N ALA A 57 7.82 1.66 10.22
CA ALA A 57 6.48 1.74 10.79
C ALA A 57 6.52 1.75 12.32
N GLU A 58 5.50 2.34 12.96
CA GLU A 58 5.39 2.34 14.43
C GLU A 58 5.14 0.93 14.97
N HIS A 59 4.35 0.13 14.25
CA HIS A 59 4.02 -1.24 14.64
C HIS A 59 4.50 -2.22 13.56
N ILE A 60 5.53 -2.99 13.91
CA ILE A 60 6.17 -4.01 13.09
C ILE A 60 5.75 -5.38 13.59
N GLY A 61 5.51 -6.34 12.70
CA GLY A 61 5.08 -7.69 13.08
C GLY A 61 4.14 -8.33 12.07
N ILE A 62 3.47 -9.41 12.49
CA ILE A 62 2.46 -10.11 11.70
C ILE A 62 1.10 -9.49 12.02
N PHE A 63 0.35 -9.15 10.97
CA PHE A 63 -1.00 -8.62 11.07
C PHE A 63 -1.98 -9.56 10.37
N GLU A 64 -3.07 -9.89 11.05
CA GLU A 64 -4.18 -10.66 10.49
C GLU A 64 -5.22 -9.69 9.92
N LEU A 65 -5.47 -9.76 8.62
CA LEU A 65 -6.48 -8.93 7.93
C LEU A 65 -7.50 -9.80 7.22
N ARG A 66 -8.70 -9.25 6.98
CA ARG A 66 -9.71 -9.94 6.16
C ARG A 66 -9.21 -10.15 4.73
N LYS A 67 -9.53 -11.28 4.12
CA LYS A 67 -9.25 -11.53 2.69
C LYS A 67 -9.86 -10.44 1.83
N GLY A 68 -9.06 -9.95 0.89
CA GLY A 68 -9.41 -8.79 0.07
C GLY A 68 -9.06 -7.44 0.71
N ALA A 69 -8.47 -7.41 1.91
CA ALA A 69 -7.91 -6.20 2.48
C ALA A 69 -6.85 -5.57 1.55
N ARG A 70 -6.78 -4.25 1.59
CA ARG A 70 -5.85 -3.46 0.76
C ARG A 70 -4.70 -2.93 1.60
N ILE A 71 -3.61 -2.52 0.94
CA ILE A 71 -2.46 -1.88 1.59
C ILE A 71 -2.88 -0.67 2.45
N LYS A 72 -3.88 0.12 2.01
CA LYS A 72 -4.40 1.24 2.80
C LYS A 72 -4.95 0.81 4.16
N ASP A 73 -5.57 -0.37 4.26
CA ASP A 73 -6.10 -0.87 5.53
C ASP A 73 -4.97 -1.32 6.44
N LEU A 74 -3.91 -1.92 5.88
CA LEU A 74 -2.69 -2.23 6.61
C LEU A 74 -2.01 -0.98 7.18
N TRP A 75 -1.94 0.13 6.44
CA TRP A 75 -1.35 1.38 6.94
C TRP A 75 -2.04 1.95 8.17
N LYS A 76 -3.36 1.75 8.30
CA LYS A 76 -4.10 2.18 9.50
C LYS A 76 -3.66 1.40 10.74
N LEU A 77 -3.28 0.14 10.56
CA LEU A 77 -2.84 -0.76 11.63
C LEU A 77 -1.36 -0.55 11.95
N CYS A 78 -0.49 -0.55 10.95
CA CYS A 78 0.96 -0.47 11.17
C CYS A 78 1.48 0.95 11.44
N LYS A 79 0.71 1.99 11.06
CA LYS A 79 1.07 3.41 11.16
C LYS A 79 2.50 3.70 10.66
N PRO A 80 2.70 3.84 9.34
CA PRO A 80 4.00 4.18 8.79
C PRO A 80 4.55 5.48 9.39
N THR A 81 5.84 5.49 9.74
CA THR A 81 6.50 6.68 10.31
C THR A 81 6.57 7.83 9.29
N PHE A 82 6.75 9.08 9.72
CA PHE A 82 6.89 10.22 8.80
C PHE A 82 8.10 10.08 7.85
N ASP A 83 9.13 9.36 8.31
CA ASP A 83 10.33 9.01 7.55
C ASP A 83 10.14 7.82 6.60
N ALA A 84 8.97 7.20 6.55
CA ALA A 84 8.71 6.07 5.65
C ALA A 84 8.57 6.54 4.19
N ASP A 85 9.23 5.85 3.26
CA ASP A 85 9.00 6.05 1.84
C ASP A 85 7.89 5.11 1.36
N LEU A 86 6.73 5.72 1.08
CA LEU A 86 5.54 5.04 0.59
C LEU A 86 5.37 5.14 -0.94
N SER A 87 6.30 5.78 -1.64
CA SER A 87 6.17 6.08 -3.08
C SER A 87 6.09 4.82 -3.96
N SER A 88 6.68 3.70 -3.52
CA SER A 88 6.66 2.42 -4.22
C SER A 88 5.37 1.64 -4.08
N PHE A 89 4.49 1.99 -3.14
CA PHE A 89 3.31 1.20 -2.79
C PHE A 89 2.03 1.79 -3.38
N LYS A 90 1.18 0.93 -3.96
CA LYS A 90 -0.15 1.33 -4.45
C LYS A 90 -1.18 1.13 -3.33
N PRO A 91 -1.86 2.19 -2.84
CA PRO A 91 -2.78 2.07 -1.69
C PRO A 91 -3.92 1.06 -1.89
N ASN A 92 -4.37 0.87 -3.13
CA ASN A 92 -5.46 -0.03 -3.50
C ASN A 92 -5.02 -1.45 -3.87
N GLN A 93 -3.72 -1.76 -3.76
CA GLN A 93 -3.23 -3.11 -4.01
C GLN A 93 -3.76 -4.08 -2.95
N LEU A 94 -4.22 -5.25 -3.41
CA LEU A 94 -4.70 -6.32 -2.55
C LEU A 94 -3.53 -7.01 -1.85
N LEU A 95 -3.73 -7.32 -0.57
CA LEU A 95 -2.81 -8.11 0.24
C LEU A 95 -3.01 -9.59 -0.04
N ARG A 96 -1.90 -10.34 -0.03
CA ARG A 96 -1.87 -11.80 -0.17
C ARG A 96 -1.46 -12.45 1.14
N ASP A 97 -1.88 -13.69 1.31
CA ASP A 97 -1.56 -14.47 2.51
C ASP A 97 -0.08 -14.82 2.54
N GLY A 98 0.53 -14.68 3.72
CA GLY A 98 1.97 -14.79 3.94
C GLY A 98 2.80 -13.67 3.30
N GLN A 99 2.21 -12.57 2.83
CA GLN A 99 2.96 -11.51 2.16
C GLN A 99 3.86 -10.75 3.14
N VAL A 100 5.13 -10.56 2.76
CA VAL A 100 6.09 -9.72 3.51
C VAL A 100 6.17 -8.34 2.88
N ILE A 101 5.84 -7.30 3.66
CA ILE A 101 5.87 -5.90 3.26
C ILE A 101 6.99 -5.19 4.01
N LYS A 102 8.06 -4.86 3.27
CA LYS A 102 9.19 -4.09 3.79
C LYS A 102 9.02 -2.62 3.41
N ILE A 103 8.79 -1.77 4.40
CA ILE A 103 8.63 -0.32 4.23
C ILE A 103 10.02 0.34 4.34
N PRO A 104 10.58 0.90 3.25
CA PRO A 104 11.88 1.55 3.29
C PRO A 104 11.81 2.91 4.01
N LEU A 105 12.96 3.34 4.56
CA LEU A 105 13.15 4.70 5.05
C LEU A 105 13.41 5.66 3.88
N LYS A 106 12.93 6.89 4.00
CA LYS A 106 13.28 7.99 3.10
C LYS A 106 14.79 8.22 3.16
N GLU A 107 15.40 8.31 1.99
CA GLU A 107 16.80 8.65 1.87
C GLU A 107 16.98 10.17 2.02
N TYR A 108 17.92 10.56 2.87
CA TYR A 108 18.32 11.96 3.08
C TYR A 108 19.70 12.21 2.47
N LEU A 109 19.88 13.39 1.88
CA LEU A 109 21.14 13.89 1.34
C LEU A 109 21.67 15.00 2.24
N THR A 110 22.99 15.06 2.39
CA THR A 110 23.67 16.14 3.13
C THR A 110 24.24 17.14 2.13
N VAL A 111 23.91 18.42 2.30
CA VAL A 111 24.34 19.48 1.37
C VAL A 111 25.00 20.60 2.16
N TYR A 112 26.13 21.10 1.65
CA TYR A 112 26.91 22.15 2.29
C TYR A 112 26.66 23.48 1.58
N ILE A 113 26.17 24.48 2.30
CA ILE A 113 25.86 25.80 1.73
C ILE A 113 26.90 26.80 2.19
N ARG A 114 27.59 27.43 1.23
CA ARG A 114 28.68 28.38 1.45
C ARG A 114 28.52 29.68 0.65
N GLY A 115 29.22 30.74 1.05
CA GLY A 115 29.28 32.01 0.30
C GLY A 115 28.33 33.08 0.83
N ALA A 116 27.57 33.74 -0.06
CA ALA A 116 26.69 34.88 0.24
C ALA A 116 25.37 34.47 0.94
N VAL A 117 25.51 33.77 2.06
CA VAL A 117 24.45 33.37 2.99
C VAL A 117 24.72 33.97 4.35
N GLN A 118 23.69 34.20 5.17
CA GLN A 118 23.91 34.80 6.49
C GLN A 118 24.82 33.95 7.38
N GLN A 119 24.63 32.63 7.31
CA GLN A 119 25.46 31.64 8.01
C GLN A 119 25.66 30.43 7.11
N GLU A 120 26.89 29.94 7.01
CA GLU A 120 27.17 28.68 6.33
C GLU A 120 26.58 27.53 7.15
N VAL A 121 25.75 26.71 6.52
CA VAL A 121 24.97 25.66 7.18
C VAL A 121 25.03 24.36 6.38
N VAL A 122 25.05 23.25 7.12
CA VAL A 122 24.90 21.91 6.56
C VAL A 122 23.42 21.53 6.65
N LEU A 123 22.78 21.33 5.50
CA LEU A 123 21.38 20.94 5.44
C LEU A 123 21.24 19.45 5.13
N ARG A 124 20.33 18.78 5.85
CA ARG A 124 19.85 17.44 5.52
C ARG A 124 18.51 17.58 4.82
N VAL A 125 18.46 17.18 3.56
CA VAL A 125 17.28 17.31 2.68
C VAL A 125 16.88 15.94 2.15
N LEU A 126 15.64 15.80 1.68
CA LEU A 126 15.18 14.55 1.10
C LEU A 126 15.86 14.27 -0.25
N LYS A 127 16.09 13.00 -0.57
CA LYS A 127 16.59 12.62 -1.89
C LYS A 127 15.62 13.05 -2.98
N GLY A 128 16.16 13.71 -4.01
CA GLY A 128 15.39 14.25 -5.12
C GLY A 128 14.91 15.69 -4.94
N THR A 129 15.17 16.32 -3.77
CA THR A 129 14.99 17.76 -3.57
C THR A 129 15.73 18.55 -4.66
N GLN A 130 15.07 19.58 -5.19
CA GLN A 130 15.64 20.45 -6.21
C GLN A 130 16.39 21.62 -5.58
N LEU A 131 17.34 22.18 -6.33
CA LEU A 131 18.12 23.33 -5.86
C LEU A 131 17.22 24.55 -5.52
N LYS A 132 16.11 24.72 -6.23
CA LYS A 132 15.13 25.79 -5.99
C LYS A 132 14.46 25.68 -4.62
N ASP A 133 14.27 24.47 -4.12
CA ASP A 133 13.55 24.21 -2.87
C ASP A 133 14.40 24.64 -1.66
N LEU A 134 15.72 24.77 -1.83
CA LEU A 134 16.62 25.28 -0.79
C LEU A 134 16.36 26.75 -0.46
N LYS A 135 15.74 27.52 -1.37
CA LYS A 135 15.48 28.94 -1.18
C LYS A 135 14.64 29.21 0.07
N ASP A 136 13.71 28.33 0.38
CA ASP A 136 12.80 28.47 1.52
C ASP A 136 13.45 27.97 2.84
N MET A 137 14.59 27.28 2.75
CA MET A 137 15.31 26.69 3.89
C MET A 137 16.51 27.53 4.37
N ILE A 138 16.95 28.52 3.59
CA ILE A 138 18.14 29.32 3.89
C ILE A 138 17.85 30.82 3.92
N VAL A 139 18.56 31.52 4.80
CA VAL A 139 18.51 32.97 4.85
C VAL A 139 19.68 33.56 4.04
N LEU A 140 19.34 34.16 2.91
CA LEU A 140 20.30 34.77 1.98
C LEU A 140 20.70 36.18 2.44
N GLN A 141 21.94 36.59 2.10
CA GLN A 141 22.35 37.99 2.25
C GLN A 141 21.70 38.87 1.17
N LYS A 142 21.60 40.18 1.43
CA LYS A 142 20.93 41.14 0.52
C LYS A 142 21.57 41.22 -0.87
N ASP A 143 22.86 40.93 -0.94
CA ASP A 143 23.69 40.93 -2.14
C ASP A 143 23.79 39.54 -2.81
N ALA A 144 23.11 38.50 -2.32
CA ALA A 144 23.22 37.15 -2.88
C ALA A 144 22.67 37.02 -4.32
N ASP A 145 23.33 36.26 -5.19
CA ASP A 145 22.84 35.95 -6.54
C ASP A 145 21.86 34.76 -6.53
N ILE A 146 20.56 35.08 -6.63
CA ILE A 146 19.46 34.10 -6.58
C ILE A 146 19.39 33.25 -7.87
N LYS A 147 20.06 33.65 -8.96
CA LYS A 147 19.97 32.92 -10.25
C LYS A 147 20.41 31.48 -10.15
N ILE A 148 21.43 31.20 -9.34
CA ILE A 148 21.97 29.85 -9.16
C ILE A 148 20.90 28.94 -8.53
N LEU A 149 20.17 29.43 -7.52
CA LEU A 149 19.17 28.65 -6.80
C LEU A 149 17.95 28.30 -7.66
N ASN A 150 17.60 29.12 -8.65
CA ASN A 150 16.44 28.88 -9.51
C ASN A 150 16.61 27.72 -10.51
N ALA A 151 17.78 27.07 -10.57
CA ALA A 151 18.00 25.95 -11.48
C ALA A 151 17.14 24.72 -11.10
N LYS A 152 16.47 24.12 -12.08
CA LYS A 152 15.58 22.95 -11.89
C LYS A 152 16.33 21.62 -11.71
N ARG A 153 17.59 21.64 -11.31
CA ARG A 153 18.40 20.42 -11.14
C ARG A 153 18.21 19.81 -9.75
N ARG A 154 18.36 18.48 -9.66
CA ARG A 154 18.37 17.74 -8.40
C ARG A 154 19.72 17.87 -7.69
N LEU A 155 19.68 17.83 -6.37
CA LEU A 155 20.86 17.84 -5.51
C LEU A 155 21.54 16.47 -5.48
N LYS A 156 22.85 16.47 -5.27
CA LYS A 156 23.66 15.27 -5.01
C LYS A 156 24.04 15.20 -3.54
N ASP A 157 24.33 13.99 -3.06
CA ASP A 157 24.86 13.83 -1.69
C ASP A 157 26.23 14.49 -1.56
N GLN A 158 26.47 15.11 -0.40
CA GLN A 158 27.67 15.85 -0.05
C GLN A 158 28.02 17.02 -1.00
N GLU A 159 27.04 17.51 -1.74
CA GLU A 159 27.24 18.60 -2.69
C GLU A 159 27.52 19.93 -1.97
N VAL A 160 28.56 20.65 -2.41
CA VAL A 160 28.88 22.00 -1.93
C VAL A 160 28.29 23.03 -2.87
N ILE A 161 27.30 23.77 -2.40
CA ILE A 161 26.66 24.85 -3.14
C ILE A 161 27.29 26.16 -2.69
N HIS A 162 28.00 26.79 -3.62
CA HIS A 162 28.59 28.10 -3.40
C HIS A 162 27.70 29.20 -4.00
N ILE A 163 27.08 30.00 -3.15
CA ILE A 163 26.25 31.14 -3.55
C ILE A 163 27.16 32.37 -3.68
N ARG A 164 27.21 32.95 -4.87
CA ARG A 164 28.06 34.12 -5.14
C ARG A 164 27.32 35.40 -4.76
N SER A 165 28.04 36.41 -4.29
CA SER A 165 27.52 37.78 -4.23
C SER A 165 27.32 38.32 -5.65
N LYS A 166 26.19 38.98 -5.86
CA LYS A 166 25.88 39.76 -7.04
C LYS A 166 26.93 40.86 -7.16
N LYS A 167 27.72 40.83 -8.24
CA LYS A 167 28.63 41.93 -8.57
C LYS A 167 27.82 43.21 -8.65
N ILE A 168 27.94 44.06 -7.64
CA ILE A 168 27.39 45.42 -7.66
C ILE A 168 28.05 46.09 -8.86
N SER A 169 27.26 46.55 -9.84
CA SER A 169 27.84 47.26 -10.98
C SER A 169 28.52 48.53 -10.44
N LYS A 170 29.69 48.91 -10.97
CA LYS A 170 30.47 50.06 -10.50
C LYS A 170 29.65 51.37 -10.40
N ASN A 171 28.56 51.50 -11.16
CA ASN A 171 27.63 52.63 -11.08
C ASN A 171 26.80 52.66 -9.79
N ALA A 172 26.38 51.52 -9.25
CA ALA A 172 25.64 51.47 -7.99
C ALA A 172 26.55 51.76 -6.78
N GLN A 173 27.82 51.36 -6.84
CA GLN A 173 28.84 51.74 -5.84
C GLN A 173 28.98 53.27 -5.77
N LYS A 174 29.14 53.94 -6.92
CA LYS A 174 29.23 55.40 -7.00
C LYS A 174 28.03 56.14 -6.40
N ILE A 175 26.83 55.57 -6.46
CA ILE A 175 25.61 56.18 -5.90
C ILE A 175 25.54 56.00 -4.37
N LEU A 176 26.00 54.85 -3.86
CA LEU A 176 26.11 54.60 -2.42
C LEU A 176 27.17 55.51 -1.77
N ASP A 177 28.33 55.65 -2.41
CA ASP A 177 29.42 56.50 -1.90
C ASP A 177 29.01 57.99 -1.87
N LYS A 178 28.24 58.46 -2.86
CA LYS A 178 27.74 59.85 -2.91
C LYS A 178 26.65 60.18 -1.86
N LYS A 179 26.01 59.17 -1.27
CA LYS A 179 24.92 59.36 -0.31
C LYS A 179 25.41 59.44 1.15
N ILE A 180 26.69 59.15 1.39
CA ILE A 180 27.29 59.11 2.74
C ILE A 180 28.04 60.41 3.06
N GLU A 181 28.21 61.36 2.12
CA GLU A 181 28.75 62.69 2.47
C GLU A 181 27.81 63.38 3.48
N PRO A 182 28.22 63.52 4.76
CA PRO A 182 27.39 64.21 5.73
C PRO A 182 27.39 65.70 5.35
N LYS A 183 26.21 66.30 5.32
CA LYS A 183 26.10 67.75 5.46
C LYS A 183 26.72 68.11 6.80
N VAL A 184 27.96 68.59 6.76
CA VAL A 184 28.61 69.25 7.88
C VAL A 184 28.00 70.64 7.92
N GLU A 185 27.04 70.84 8.81
CA GLU A 185 26.54 72.17 9.25
C GLU A 185 27.27 72.58 10.53
#